data_AF-A0A959GN66-F1
#
_entry.id   AF-A0A959GN66-F1
#
_cell.length_a   1.000
_cell.length_b   1.000
_cell.length_c   1.000
_cell.angle_alpha   90.00
_cell.angle_beta   90.00
_cell.angle_gamma   90.00
#
_symmetry.space_group_name_H-M   'P 1'
#
loop_
_entity.id
_entity.type
_entity.pdbx_description
1 polymer ?
#
loop_
_entity_poly.entity_id
_entity_poly.type
_entity_poly.pdbx_seq_one_letter_code
_entity_poly.pdbx_strand_id
1 'polypeptide(L)'
;MKWEYSWPSILRGAVIYTSGDSIAALLLHEFQWSRLLGLALVGATFYAFEIPNYFNWIEKKAGSRRGRWASLYKTGLAILYFNPLWIARHLFFIELFSGQAEQVGWGLLRIAIYSFLVNIPISVLGNYLIQNVIGLRWRFFASAVFSALMAIYYAVSRVLF
;
A
#
# COMPACT_ATOMS: atom_id res chain seq x y z
N MET A 1 -8.09 2.33 -22.51
CA MET A 1 -7.04 2.74 -21.55
C MET A 1 -5.89 1.77 -21.77
N LYS A 2 -4.65 2.25 -21.97
CA LYS A 2 -3.52 1.32 -22.12
C LYS A 2 -3.06 0.94 -20.72
N TRP A 3 -3.20 -0.33 -20.37
CA TRP A 3 -2.75 -0.85 -19.09
C TRP A 3 -1.22 -0.75 -19.00
N GLU A 4 -0.72 -0.27 -17.87
CA GLU A 4 0.69 -0.19 -17.57
C GLU A 4 1.10 -1.35 -16.67
N TYR A 5 2.01 -2.19 -17.17
CA TYR A 5 2.70 -3.20 -16.39
C TYR A 5 4.14 -3.23 -16.90
N SER A 6 5.04 -2.59 -16.16
CA SER A 6 6.39 -2.31 -16.61
C SER A 6 7.42 -2.94 -15.67
N TRP A 7 8.56 -3.35 -16.22
CA TRP A 7 9.68 -3.89 -15.44
C TRP A 7 10.09 -3.02 -14.24
N PRO A 8 10.17 -1.67 -14.37
CA PRO A 8 10.44 -0.82 -13.22
C PRO A 8 9.39 -0.94 -12.11
N SER A 9 8.10 -1.04 -12.44
CA SER A 9 7.03 -1.22 -11.45
C SER A 9 7.10 -2.59 -10.79
N ILE A 10 7.37 -3.64 -11.55
CA ILE A 10 7.54 -5.00 -11.01
C ILE A 10 8.68 -5.02 -9.98
N LEU A 11 9.86 -4.50 -10.35
CA LEU A 11 11.03 -4.47 -9.48
C LEU A 11 10.80 -3.60 -8.24
N ARG A 12 10.23 -2.40 -8.40
CA ARG A 12 9.93 -1.51 -7.26
C ARG A 12 8.92 -2.15 -6.32
N GLY A 13 7.87 -2.77 -6.86
CA GLY A 13 6.85 -3.46 -6.07
C GLY A 13 7.46 -4.62 -5.28
N ALA A 14 8.20 -5.50 -5.95
CA ALA A 14 8.85 -6.63 -5.32
C ALA A 14 9.81 -6.20 -4.20
N VAL A 15 10.70 -5.24 -4.48
CA VAL A 15 11.74 -4.86 -3.53
C VAL A 15 11.18 -4.07 -2.35
N ILE A 16 10.34 -3.06 -2.59
CA ILE A 16 9.95 -2.11 -1.54
C ILE A 16 8.97 -2.74 -0.56
N TYR A 17 7.93 -3.43 -1.05
CA TYR A 17 6.95 -4.08 -0.17
C TYR A 17 7.61 -5.16 0.67
N THR A 18 8.44 -6.01 0.05
CA THR A 18 9.17 -7.06 0.76
C THR A 18 10.17 -6.50 1.76
N SER A 19 10.90 -5.45 1.42
CA SER A 19 11.86 -4.85 2.36
C SER A 19 11.17 -4.23 3.57
N GLY A 20 10.10 -3.45 3.34
CA GLY A 20 9.33 -2.84 4.42
C GLY A 20 8.73 -3.87 5.37
N ASP A 21 8.08 -4.89 4.80
CA ASP A 21 7.49 -5.98 5.58
C ASP A 21 8.56 -6.83 6.30
N SER A 22 9.69 -7.13 5.64
CA SER A 22 10.76 -7.91 6.27
C SER A 22 11.38 -7.18 7.45
N ILE A 23 11.58 -5.86 7.36
CA ILE A 23 12.07 -5.05 8.49
C ILE A 23 11.04 -5.10 9.63
N ALA A 24 9.76 -4.90 9.33
CA ALA A 24 8.69 -4.99 10.33
C ALA A 24 8.64 -6.38 11.00
N ALA A 25 8.75 -7.46 10.21
CA ALA A 25 8.74 -8.83 10.71
C ALA A 25 9.98 -9.16 11.56
N LEU A 26 11.16 -8.63 11.19
CA LEU A 26 12.38 -8.79 11.99
C LEU A 26 12.25 -8.09 13.34
N LEU A 27 11.67 -6.89 13.39
CA LEU A 27 11.40 -6.16 14.64
C LEU A 27 10.44 -6.93 15.57
N LEU A 28 9.49 -7.67 14.99
CA LEU A 28 8.49 -8.45 15.73
C LEU A 28 8.94 -9.89 16.04
N HIS A 29 10.14 -10.31 15.62
CA HIS A 29 10.60 -11.70 15.68
C HIS A 29 9.67 -12.70 14.94
N GLU A 30 8.97 -12.22 13.91
CA GLU A 30 8.01 -12.99 13.08
C GLU A 30 8.53 -13.22 11.64
N PHE A 31 9.84 -13.04 11.41
CA PHE A 31 10.41 -13.15 10.08
C PHE A 31 10.34 -14.58 9.51
N GLN A 32 9.86 -14.70 8.26
CA GLN A 32 9.78 -15.97 7.54
C GLN A 32 10.13 -15.80 6.07
N TRP A 33 10.87 -16.77 5.51
CA TRP A 33 11.24 -16.78 4.09
C TRP A 33 10.04 -16.93 3.15
N SER A 34 9.02 -17.69 3.55
CA SER A 34 7.78 -17.84 2.79
C SER A 34 7.02 -16.52 2.67
N ARG A 35 6.90 -15.76 3.78
CA ARG A 35 6.31 -14.41 3.82
C ARG A 35 7.07 -13.43 2.92
N LEU A 36 8.40 -13.44 2.99
CA LEU A 36 9.27 -12.60 2.15
C LEU A 36 9.01 -12.85 0.66
N LEU A 37 9.08 -14.12 0.23
CA LEU A 37 8.89 -14.49 -1.18
C LEU A 37 7.45 -14.27 -1.66
N GLY A 38 6.47 -14.56 -0.80
CA GLY A 38 5.06 -14.35 -1.08
C GLY A 38 4.72 -12.88 -1.30
N LEU A 39 5.21 -11.99 -0.44
CA LEU A 39 5.02 -10.56 -0.62
C LEU A 39 5.81 -9.99 -1.78
N ALA A 40 6.97 -10.56 -2.11
CA ALA A 40 7.71 -10.20 -3.32
C ALA A 40 6.87 -10.52 -4.56
N LEU A 41 6.24 -11.70 -4.60
CA LEU A 41 5.34 -12.10 -5.67
C LEU A 41 4.13 -11.19 -5.77
N VAL A 42 3.46 -10.88 -4.65
CA VAL A 42 2.29 -9.98 -4.64
C VAL A 42 2.67 -8.56 -5.08
N GLY A 43 3.80 -8.05 -4.58
CA GLY A 43 4.36 -6.75 -4.95
C GLY A 43 4.69 -6.67 -6.44
N ALA A 44 5.31 -7.71 -6.97
CA ALA A 44 5.69 -7.85 -8.38
C ALA A 44 4.49 -7.97 -9.33
N THR A 45 3.36 -8.53 -8.86
CA THR A 45 2.20 -8.86 -9.70
C THR A 45 1.05 -7.90 -9.46
N PHE A 46 0.22 -8.17 -8.45
CA PHE A 46 -1.01 -7.43 -8.15
C PHE A 46 -0.72 -5.95 -7.93
N TYR A 47 0.26 -5.60 -7.11
CA TYR A 47 0.49 -4.19 -6.76
C TYR A 47 1.17 -3.41 -7.89
N ALA A 48 2.15 -4.01 -8.56
CA ALA A 48 2.81 -3.40 -9.73
C ALA A 48 1.86 -3.22 -10.92
N PHE A 49 0.81 -4.03 -11.02
CA PHE A 49 -0.25 -3.83 -12.01
C PHE A 49 -1.29 -2.82 -11.54
N GLU A 50 -1.94 -3.03 -10.41
CA GLU A 50 -3.13 -2.26 -10.03
C GLU A 50 -2.81 -0.79 -9.69
N ILE A 51 -1.77 -0.54 -8.89
CA ILE A 51 -1.54 0.78 -8.29
C ILE A 51 -1.14 1.81 -9.35
N PRO A 52 -0.18 1.55 -10.27
CA PRO A 52 0.13 2.50 -11.34
C PRO A 52 -1.07 2.78 -12.24
N ASN A 53 -1.85 1.74 -12.59
CA ASN A 53 -3.05 1.89 -13.42
C ASN A 53 -4.13 2.70 -12.72
N TYR A 54 -4.30 2.51 -11.42
CA TYR A 54 -5.23 3.31 -10.63
C TYR A 54 -4.81 4.78 -10.59
N PHE A 55 -3.52 5.08 -10.40
CA PHE A 55 -3.02 6.46 -10.45
C PHE A 55 -3.17 7.11 -11.82
N ASN A 56 -2.92 6.37 -12.90
CA ASN A 56 -3.19 6.82 -14.27
C ASN A 56 -4.69 7.13 -14.46
N TRP A 57 -5.57 6.28 -13.92
CA TRP A 57 -7.01 6.50 -13.95
C TRP A 57 -7.44 7.74 -13.16
N ILE A 58 -6.88 7.96 -11.96
CA ILE A 58 -7.09 9.18 -11.16
C ILE A 58 -6.74 10.42 -11.98
N GLU A 59 -5.55 10.46 -12.59
CA GLU A 59 -5.11 11.61 -13.38
C GLU A 59 -6.06 11.90 -14.53
N LYS A 60 -6.48 10.86 -15.27
CA LYS A 60 -7.45 11.02 -16.35
C LYS A 60 -8.79 11.53 -15.84
N LYS A 61 -9.29 10.99 -14.73
CA LYS A 61 -10.59 11.38 -14.14
C LYS A 61 -10.57 12.79 -13.58
N ALA A 62 -9.43 13.22 -13.04
CA ALA A 62 -9.23 14.55 -12.49
C ALA A 62 -8.86 15.61 -13.56
N GLY A 63 -8.49 15.20 -14.78
CA GLY A 63 -8.05 16.11 -15.85
C GLY A 63 -9.07 17.17 -16.29
N SER A 64 -10.37 16.98 -16.01
CA SER A 64 -11.41 17.99 -16.25
C SER A 64 -11.56 19.01 -15.11
N ARG A 65 -10.90 18.79 -13.97
CA ARG A 65 -11.00 19.65 -12.77
C ARG A 65 -9.75 20.52 -12.67
N ARG A 66 -9.91 21.77 -12.19
CA ARG A 66 -8.80 22.71 -12.03
C ARG A 66 -8.59 23.14 -10.58
N GLY A 67 -7.35 23.51 -10.25
CA GLY A 67 -6.97 24.10 -8.97
C GLY A 67 -7.12 23.16 -7.76
N ARG A 68 -7.35 23.74 -6.58
CA ARG A 68 -7.47 23.03 -5.28
C ARG A 68 -8.50 21.90 -5.27
N TRP A 69 -9.58 22.03 -6.04
CA TRP A 69 -10.62 20.99 -6.13
C TRP A 69 -10.17 19.75 -6.87
N ALA A 70 -9.31 19.91 -7.89
CA ALA A 70 -8.68 18.77 -8.54
C ALA A 70 -7.76 18.03 -7.56
N SER A 71 -7.01 18.79 -6.76
CA SER A 71 -6.08 18.23 -5.78
C SER A 71 -6.79 17.40 -4.70
N LEU A 72 -7.82 17.96 -4.06
CA LEU A 72 -8.62 17.23 -3.08
C LEU A 72 -9.33 16.02 -3.70
N TYR A 73 -9.79 16.13 -4.94
CA TYR A 73 -10.44 15.02 -5.62
C TYR A 73 -9.49 13.85 -5.90
N LYS A 74 -8.26 14.13 -6.38
CA LYS A 74 -7.23 13.10 -6.58
C LYS A 74 -6.90 12.39 -5.27
N THR A 75 -6.72 13.16 -4.20
CA THR A 75 -6.47 12.61 -2.86
C THR A 75 -7.63 11.77 -2.35
N GLY A 76 -8.87 12.24 -2.52
CA GLY A 76 -10.07 11.49 -2.13
C GLY A 76 -10.20 10.16 -2.87
N LEU A 77 -9.93 10.14 -4.18
CA LEU A 77 -9.90 8.90 -4.96
C LEU A 77 -8.79 7.95 -4.48
N ALA A 78 -7.59 8.47 -4.18
CA ALA A 78 -6.49 7.65 -3.67
C ALA A 78 -6.84 7.02 -2.30
N ILE A 79 -7.43 7.80 -1.37
CA ILE A 79 -7.89 7.29 -0.08
C ILE A 79 -8.99 6.23 -0.26
N LEU A 80 -9.92 6.45 -1.19
CA LEU A 80 -10.99 5.49 -1.47
C LEU A 80 -10.45 4.17 -2.02
N TYR A 81 -9.32 4.19 -2.74
CA TYR A 81 -8.64 2.98 -3.17
C TYR A 81 -7.89 2.28 -2.04
N PHE A 82 -7.14 3.03 -1.24
CA PHE A 82 -6.45 2.51 -0.05
C PHE A 82 -7.37 2.39 1.17
N ASN A 83 -8.60 1.92 0.94
CA ASN A 83 -9.63 1.73 1.95
C ASN A 83 -9.34 0.48 2.83
N PRO A 84 -10.16 0.19 3.85
CA PRO A 84 -9.96 -0.98 4.71
C PRO A 84 -9.88 -2.32 3.98
N LEU A 85 -10.54 -2.50 2.83
CA LEU A 85 -10.44 -3.74 2.06
C LEU A 85 -9.05 -3.92 1.44
N TRP A 86 -8.41 -2.83 1.01
CA TRP A 86 -7.03 -2.90 0.53
C TRP A 86 -6.08 -3.33 1.64
N ILE A 87 -6.25 -2.78 2.85
CA ILE A 87 -5.45 -3.13 4.03
C ILE A 87 -5.72 -4.59 4.41
N ALA A 88 -6.98 -5.00 4.49
CA ALA A 88 -7.36 -6.38 4.80
C ALA A 88 -6.78 -7.38 3.79
N ARG A 89 -6.76 -7.02 2.49
CA ARG A 89 -6.13 -7.83 1.44
C ARG A 89 -4.62 -7.97 1.66
N HIS A 90 -3.94 -6.90 2.07
CA HIS A 90 -2.51 -6.97 2.38
C HIS A 90 -2.24 -7.88 3.59
N LEU A 91 -3.01 -7.73 4.66
CA LEU A 91 -2.94 -8.61 5.84
C LEU A 91 -3.24 -10.07 5.49
N PHE A 92 -4.23 -10.31 4.63
CA PHE A 92 -4.54 -11.65 4.13
C PHE A 92 -3.32 -12.31 3.47
N PHE A 93 -2.59 -11.59 2.62
CA PHE A 93 -1.37 -12.13 2.00
C PHE A 93 -0.28 -12.41 3.04
N ILE A 94 -0.11 -11.53 4.03
CA ILE A 94 0.83 -11.77 5.13
C ILE A 94 0.48 -13.08 5.85
N GLU A 95 -0.76 -13.27 6.29
CA GLU A 95 -1.19 -14.49 7.00
C GLU A 95 -1.05 -15.74 6.13
N LEU A 96 -1.48 -15.64 4.86
CA LEU A 96 -1.39 -16.75 3.90
C LEU A 96 0.05 -17.22 3.72
N PHE A 97 0.99 -16.29 3.48
CA PHE A 97 2.39 -16.62 3.25
C PHE A 97 3.18 -16.86 4.54
N SER A 98 2.61 -16.53 5.71
CA SER A 98 3.16 -16.89 7.02
C SER A 98 2.70 -18.27 7.52
N GLY A 99 1.93 -19.01 6.70
CA GLY A 99 1.37 -20.31 7.09
C GLY A 99 0.23 -20.24 8.11
N GLN A 100 -0.30 -19.04 8.37
CA GLN A 100 -1.32 -18.77 9.37
C GLN A 100 -2.71 -18.63 8.73
N ALA A 101 -3.00 -19.46 7.72
CA ALA A 101 -4.25 -19.40 6.97
C ALA A 101 -5.50 -19.57 7.85
N GLU A 102 -5.39 -20.24 9.00
CA GLU A 102 -6.48 -20.37 9.97
C GLU A 102 -6.87 -19.05 10.64
N GLN A 103 -5.96 -18.07 10.68
CA GLN A 103 -6.23 -16.72 11.21
C GLN A 103 -6.94 -15.82 10.20
N VAL A 104 -7.05 -16.27 8.94
CA VAL A 104 -7.81 -15.57 7.91
C VAL A 104 -9.30 -15.63 8.24
N GLY A 105 -9.85 -14.48 8.61
CA GLY A 105 -11.28 -14.35 8.85
C GLY A 105 -11.71 -12.90 9.00
N TRP A 106 -12.93 -12.69 9.48
CA TRP A 106 -13.52 -11.37 9.69
C TRP A 106 -12.71 -10.47 10.66
N GLY A 107 -11.86 -11.08 11.48
CA GLY A 107 -10.90 -10.36 12.33
C GLY A 107 -9.96 -9.44 11.54
N LEU A 108 -9.49 -9.88 10.37
CA LEU A 108 -8.61 -9.08 9.51
C LEU A 108 -9.30 -7.82 9.01
N LEU A 109 -10.58 -7.92 8.65
CA LEU A 109 -11.36 -6.75 8.22
C LEU A 109 -11.54 -5.76 9.38
N ARG A 110 -11.79 -6.27 10.59
CA ARG A 110 -11.89 -5.43 11.80
C ARG A 110 -10.57 -4.70 12.08
N ILE A 111 -9.43 -5.41 12.05
CA ILE A 111 -8.10 -4.81 12.21
C ILE A 111 -7.86 -3.75 11.12
N ALA A 112 -8.21 -4.06 9.88
CA ALA A 112 -8.04 -3.14 8.76
C ALA A 112 -8.89 -1.87 8.88
N ILE A 113 -10.13 -1.96 9.38
CA ILE A 113 -10.99 -0.79 9.64
C ILE A 113 -10.37 0.08 10.73
N TYR A 114 -9.97 -0.50 11.87
CA TYR A 114 -9.35 0.28 12.94
C TYR A 114 -8.03 0.92 12.50
N SER A 115 -7.20 0.14 11.80
CA SER A 115 -5.95 0.64 11.23
C SER A 115 -6.23 1.78 10.25
N PHE A 116 -7.22 1.67 9.37
CA PHE A 116 -7.58 2.76 8.48
C PHE A 116 -8.00 4.01 9.26
N LEU A 117 -8.92 3.89 10.22
CA LEU A 117 -9.46 5.01 11.01
C LEU A 117 -8.40 5.75 11.80
N VAL A 118 -7.53 5.03 12.51
CA VAL A 118 -6.42 5.61 13.29
C VAL A 118 -5.45 6.34 12.37
N ASN A 119 -5.27 5.86 11.15
CA ASN A 119 -4.28 6.39 10.21
C ASN A 119 -4.86 7.35 9.18
N ILE A 120 -6.13 7.75 9.28
CA ILE A 120 -6.74 8.72 8.35
C ILE A 120 -5.87 9.98 8.22
N PRO A 121 -5.42 10.65 9.29
CA PRO A 121 -4.67 11.90 9.15
C PRO A 121 -3.37 11.73 8.36
N ILE A 122 -2.60 10.70 8.69
CA ILE A 122 -1.31 10.40 8.04
C ILE A 122 -1.54 9.92 6.59
N SER A 123 -2.55 9.08 6.38
CA SER A 123 -2.92 8.56 5.05
C SER A 123 -3.41 9.66 4.13
N VAL A 124 -4.21 10.62 4.64
CA VAL A 124 -4.66 11.79 3.88
C VAL A 124 -3.46 12.64 3.48
N LEU A 125 -2.56 12.94 4.40
CA LEU A 125 -1.39 13.76 4.13
C LEU A 125 -0.45 13.08 3.12
N GLY A 126 -0.13 11.80 3.33
CA GLY A 126 0.72 11.01 2.43
C GLY A 126 0.14 10.94 1.03
N ASN A 127 -1.15 10.61 0.89
CA ASN A 127 -1.82 10.57 -0.40
C ASN A 127 -1.96 11.97 -1.02
N TYR A 128 -2.12 13.02 -0.23
CA TYR A 128 -2.12 14.39 -0.73
C TYR A 128 -0.78 14.73 -1.40
N LEU A 129 0.34 14.46 -0.73
CA LEU A 129 1.67 14.70 -1.27
C LEU A 129 1.94 13.84 -2.50
N ILE A 130 1.64 12.54 -2.45
CA ILE A 130 1.85 11.61 -3.57
C ILE A 130 1.04 12.04 -4.80
N GLN A 131 -0.24 12.40 -4.64
CA GLN A 131 -1.09 12.71 -5.79
C GLN A 131 -0.86 14.11 -6.37
N ASN A 132 -0.29 15.04 -5.62
CA ASN A 132 -0.20 16.44 -6.05
C ASN A 132 1.23 16.96 -6.25
N VAL A 133 2.20 16.41 -5.54
CA VAL A 133 3.61 16.83 -5.62
C VAL A 133 4.42 15.87 -6.47
N ILE A 134 4.18 14.56 -6.31
CA ILE A 134 4.96 13.53 -7.00
C ILE A 134 4.44 13.34 -8.44
N GLY A 135 5.35 13.42 -9.41
CA GLY A 135 5.04 13.16 -10.81
C GLY A 135 4.56 11.73 -11.03
N LEU A 136 3.60 11.53 -11.94
CA LEU A 136 2.87 10.27 -12.16
C LEU A 136 3.77 9.03 -12.23
N ARG A 137 4.87 9.09 -12.98
CA ARG A 137 5.86 8.00 -13.14
C ARG A 137 6.53 7.52 -11.83
N TRP A 138 6.51 8.36 -10.78
CA TRP A 138 7.14 8.11 -9.48
C TRP A 138 6.12 7.85 -8.37
N ARG A 139 4.82 8.02 -8.62
CA ARG A 139 3.80 7.88 -7.57
C ARG A 139 3.72 6.49 -7.01
N PHE A 140 3.85 5.47 -7.86
CA PHE A 140 3.87 4.08 -7.39
C PHE A 140 5.04 3.84 -6.43
N PHE A 141 6.24 4.32 -6.78
CA PHE A 141 7.41 4.26 -5.91
C PHE A 141 7.16 4.97 -4.58
N ALA A 142 6.70 6.23 -4.62
CA ALA A 142 6.43 7.01 -3.41
C ALA A 142 5.35 6.37 -2.53
N SER A 143 4.30 5.80 -3.14
CA SER A 143 3.24 5.07 -2.43
C SER A 143 3.75 3.80 -1.78
N ALA A 144 4.59 3.01 -2.48
CA ALA A 144 5.16 1.80 -1.92
C ALA A 144 6.10 2.11 -0.73
N VAL A 145 6.92 3.16 -0.86
CA VAL A 145 7.80 3.62 0.23
C VAL A 145 6.96 4.10 1.43
N PHE A 146 5.91 4.88 1.19
CA PHE A 146 4.99 5.30 2.25
C PHE A 146 4.37 4.09 2.98
N SER A 147 3.88 3.09 2.25
CA SER A 147 3.35 1.87 2.86
C SER A 147 4.40 1.10 3.67
N ALA A 148 5.63 0.97 3.15
CA ALA A 148 6.73 0.31 3.86
C ALA A 148 7.08 1.02 5.17
N LEU A 149 7.14 2.35 5.16
CA LEU A 149 7.38 3.14 6.37
C LEU A 149 6.26 2.98 7.40
N MET A 150 5.00 2.93 6.95
CA MET A 150 3.87 2.69 7.86
C MET A 150 3.93 1.29 8.50
N ALA A 151 4.30 0.26 7.74
CA ALA A 151 4.49 -1.08 8.27
C ALA A 151 5.57 -1.13 9.37
N ILE A 152 6.72 -0.50 9.11
CA ILE A 152 7.81 -0.38 10.10
C ILE A 152 7.33 0.43 11.33
N TYR A 153 6.63 1.54 11.12
CA TYR A 153 6.09 2.36 12.20
C TYR A 153 5.17 1.57 13.13
N TYR A 154 4.26 0.75 12.59
CA TYR A 154 3.40 -0.09 13.44
C TYR A 154 4.18 -1.16 14.18
N ALA A 155 5.16 -1.80 13.52
CA ALA A 155 6.00 -2.79 14.18
C ALA A 155 6.77 -2.16 15.35
N VAL A 156 7.40 -1.00 15.15
CA VAL A 156 8.08 -0.25 16.22
C VAL A 156 7.10 0.13 17.32
N SER A 157 5.91 0.62 16.97
CA SER A 157 4.90 1.00 17.96
C SER A 157 4.47 -0.18 18.84
N ARG A 158 4.33 -1.38 18.27
CA ARG A 158 3.99 -2.62 18.99
C ARG A 158 5.12 -3.12 19.88
N VAL A 159 6.37 -2.78 19.58
CA VAL A 159 7.54 -3.15 20.40
C VAL A 159 7.72 -2.20 21.58
N LEU A 160 7.44 -0.91 21.40
CA LEU A 160 7.69 0.13 22.41
C LEU A 160 6.55 0.36 23.41
N PHE A 161 5.31 0.03 23.05
CA PHE A 161 4.10 0.29 23.83
C PHE A 161 3.23 -0.96 23.91
#